data_AF-A0A2N0YXV9-F1
#
_entry.id   AF-A0A2N0YXV9-F1
#
_cell.length_a   1.000
_cell.length_b   1.000
_cell.length_c   1.000
_cell.angle_alpha   90.00
_cell.angle_beta   90.00
_cell.angle_gamma   90.00
#
_symmetry.space_group_name_H-M   'P 1'
#
loop_
_entity.id
_entity.type
_entity.pdbx_description
1 polymer ?
#
loop_
_entity_poly.entity_id
_entity_poly.type
_entity_poly.pdbx_seq_one_letter_code
_entity_poly.pdbx_strand_id
1 'polypeptide(L)'
;MKINNFGTQGINPYKNSVNKINAANKTEAAKGTDKVEISAAAKELQQVSQISSERAEKIEALKKQVQSGTYEVKAQDVAKGIVNFYSKN
;
A
#
# COMPACT_ATOMS: atom_id res chain seq x y z
N MET A 1 -7.67 -39.00 -64.07
CA MET A 1 -8.16 -38.07 -63.03
C MET A 1 -7.78 -38.63 -61.67
N LYS A 2 -7.07 -37.86 -60.84
CA LYS A 2 -6.71 -38.23 -59.46
C LYS A 2 -7.68 -37.55 -58.50
N ILE A 3 -8.37 -38.34 -57.67
CA ILE A 3 -9.29 -37.82 -56.65
C ILE A 3 -8.51 -37.82 -55.32
N ASN A 4 -8.28 -36.63 -54.76
CA ASN A 4 -7.68 -36.49 -53.43
C ASN A 4 -8.79 -36.46 -52.39
N ASN A 5 -8.78 -37.43 -51.47
CA ASN A 5 -9.70 -37.47 -50.34
C ASN A 5 -9.31 -36.40 -49.32
N PHE A 6 -10.06 -35.29 -49.28
CA PHE A 6 -9.96 -34.32 -48.19
C PHE A 6 -10.68 -34.90 -46.97
N GLY A 7 -9.95 -35.70 -46.18
CA GLY A 7 -10.41 -36.11 -44.86
C GLY A 7 -10.77 -34.89 -44.00
N THR A 8 -11.70 -35.09 -43.06
CA THR A 8 -12.25 -34.06 -42.18
C THR A 8 -11.15 -33.13 -41.66
N GLN A 9 -11.21 -31.87 -42.06
CA GLN A 9 -10.27 -30.83 -41.65
C GLN A 9 -10.09 -30.88 -40.14
N GLY A 10 -8.84 -30.89 -39.67
CA GLY A 10 -8.37 -31.21 -38.31
C GLY A 10 -8.92 -30.35 -37.17
N ILE A 11 -10.23 -30.38 -36.97
CA ILE A 11 -10.93 -29.81 -35.82
C ILE A 11 -10.80 -30.83 -34.70
N ASN A 12 -9.69 -30.74 -33.96
CA ASN A 12 -9.54 -31.49 -32.73
C ASN A 12 -10.34 -30.76 -31.62
N PRO A 13 -11.48 -31.32 -31.15
CA PRO A 13 -12.37 -30.65 -30.19
C PRO A 13 -11.68 -30.32 -28.86
N TYR A 14 -10.62 -31.04 -28.51
CA TYR A 14 -9.84 -30.79 -27.30
C TYR A 14 -9.02 -29.49 -27.36
N LYS A 15 -8.62 -29.03 -28.55
CA LYS A 15 -7.90 -27.74 -28.69
C LYS A 15 -8.80 -26.54 -28.37
N ASN A 16 -10.10 -26.65 -28.64
CA ASN A 16 -11.06 -25.57 -28.35
C ASN A 16 -11.26 -25.36 -26.84
N SER A 17 -11.25 -26.44 -26.07
CA SER A 17 -11.34 -26.39 -24.60
C SER A 17 -10.11 -25.73 -23.98
N VAL A 18 -8.91 -26.08 -24.45
CA VAL A 18 -7.64 -25.48 -24.00
C VAL A 18 -7.59 -23.98 -24.33
N ASN A 19 -8.05 -23.58 -25.52
CA ASN A 19 -8.10 -22.17 -25.91
C ASN A 19 -9.10 -21.36 -25.05
N LYS A 20 -10.24 -21.94 -24.66
CA LYS A 20 -11.20 -21.28 -23.74
C LYS A 20 -10.61 -21.08 -22.34
N ILE A 21 -9.91 -22.08 -21.81
CA ILE A 21 -9.25 -21.99 -20.50
C ILE A 21 -8.16 -20.91 -20.52
N ASN A 22 -7.33 -20.88 -21.58
CA ASN A 22 -6.29 -19.85 -21.73
C ASN A 22 -6.87 -18.44 -21.89
N ALA A 23 -8.01 -18.29 -22.59
CA ALA A 23 -8.70 -17.01 -22.69
C ALA A 23 -9.28 -16.55 -21.34
N ALA A 24 -9.84 -17.47 -20.54
CA ALA A 24 -10.35 -17.18 -19.20
C ALA A 24 -9.23 -16.74 -18.23
N ASN A 25 -8.08 -17.43 -18.24
CA ASN A 25 -6.92 -17.06 -17.42
C ASN A 25 -6.36 -15.67 -17.82
N LYS A 26 -6.38 -15.33 -19.11
CA LYS A 26 -5.94 -14.00 -19.59
C LYS A 26 -6.89 -12.89 -19.14
N THR A 27 -8.19 -13.18 -19.01
CA THR A 27 -9.17 -12.21 -18.46
C THR A 27 -9.06 -12.03 -16.95
N GLU A 28 -8.61 -13.04 -16.19
CA GLU A 28 -8.34 -12.88 -14.76
C GLU A 28 -7.10 -12.03 -14.48
N ALA A 29 -6.04 -12.19 -15.27
CA ALA A 29 -4.86 -11.31 -15.22
C ALA A 29 -5.16 -9.87 -15.67
N ALA A 30 -6.25 -9.65 -16.41
CA ALA A 30 -6.73 -8.33 -16.84
C ALA A 30 -7.72 -7.69 -15.86
N LYS A 31 -8.18 -8.40 -14.82
CA LYS A 31 -8.87 -7.78 -13.68
C LYS A 31 -7.80 -7.04 -12.88
N GLY A 32 -7.61 -5.76 -13.24
CA GLY A 32 -6.60 -4.88 -12.64
C GLY A 32 -6.60 -5.02 -11.13
N THR A 33 -5.45 -5.34 -10.57
CA THR A 33 -5.23 -5.24 -9.13
C THR A 33 -5.01 -3.78 -8.80
N ASP A 34 -5.69 -3.29 -7.76
CA ASP A 34 -5.43 -1.95 -7.25
C ASP A 34 -3.96 -1.87 -6.81
N LYS A 35 -3.18 -0.99 -7.46
CA LYS A 35 -1.78 -0.73 -7.11
C LYS A 35 -1.69 0.63 -6.44
N VAL A 36 -1.08 0.65 -5.26
CA VAL A 36 -0.71 1.89 -4.57
C VAL A 36 0.77 2.15 -4.83
N GLU A 37 1.07 3.25 -5.52
CA GLU A 37 2.44 3.70 -5.77
C GLU A 37 2.79 4.85 -4.81
N ILE A 38 3.85 4.69 -4.03
CA ILE A 38 4.38 5.75 -3.17
C ILE A 38 5.45 6.51 -3.96
N SER A 39 5.30 7.83 -4.08
CA SER A 39 6.25 8.67 -4.82
C SER A 39 7.66 8.60 -4.22
N ALA A 40 8.68 8.76 -5.06
CA ALA A 40 10.08 8.78 -4.60
C ALA A 40 10.31 9.89 -3.56
N ALA A 41 9.78 11.09 -3.81
CA ALA A 41 9.83 12.21 -2.86
C ALA A 41 9.15 11.88 -1.51
N ALA A 42 8.01 11.17 -1.51
CA ALA A 42 7.37 10.76 -0.26
C ALA A 42 8.23 9.77 0.54
N LYS A 43 8.95 8.87 -0.13
CA LYS A 43 9.89 7.95 0.54
C LYS A 43 11.08 8.69 1.14
N GLU A 44 11.61 9.68 0.44
CA GLU A 44 12.69 10.53 0.96
C GLU A 44 12.23 11.32 2.19
N LEU A 45 11.05 11.95 2.14
CA LEU A 45 10.48 12.65 3.29
C LEU A 45 10.21 11.72 4.48
N GLN A 46 9.84 10.47 4.25
CA GLN A 46 9.68 9.48 5.31
C GLN A 46 11.01 9.18 6.02
N GLN A 47 12.14 9.15 5.31
CA GLN A 47 13.44 8.88 5.92
C GLN A 47 13.91 9.99 6.86
N VAL A 48 13.50 11.25 6.61
CA VAL A 48 13.80 12.40 7.48
C VAL A 48 13.07 12.30 8.85
N SER A 49 12.10 11.39 9.01
CA SER A 49 11.39 11.17 10.28
C SER A 49 12.18 10.41 11.35
N GLN A 50 13.44 10.05 11.08
CA GLN A 50 14.31 9.43 12.07
C GLN A 50 14.43 10.38 13.27
N ILE A 51 14.07 9.87 14.46
CA ILE A 51 13.93 10.62 15.72
C ILE A 51 15.09 11.62 15.87
N SER A 52 14.78 12.92 15.80
CA SER A 52 15.79 13.96 15.96
C SER A 52 16.38 13.93 17.37
N SER A 53 17.64 14.33 17.52
CA SER A 53 18.29 14.50 18.83
C SER A 53 17.47 15.40 19.77
N GLU A 54 16.91 16.48 19.22
CA GLU A 54 16.02 17.40 19.93
C GLU A 54 14.80 16.69 20.54
N ARG A 55 14.23 15.70 19.82
CA ARG A 55 13.12 14.91 20.33
C ARG A 55 13.55 14.00 21.48
N ALA A 56 14.76 13.43 21.41
CA ALA A 56 15.30 12.60 22.48
C ALA A 56 15.52 13.40 23.77
N GLU A 57 16.11 14.60 23.67
CA GLU A 57 16.31 15.51 24.80
C GLU A 57 14.98 15.91 25.45
N LYS A 58 13.98 16.28 24.64
CA LYS A 58 12.64 16.61 25.13
C LYS A 58 11.99 15.46 25.89
N ILE A 59 12.14 14.22 25.39
CA ILE A 59 11.63 13.02 26.06
C ILE A 59 12.32 12.81 27.42
N GLU A 60 13.64 12.98 27.49
CA GLU A 60 14.37 12.83 28.75
C GLU A 60 13.95 13.85 29.81
N ALA A 61 13.77 15.12 29.40
CA ALA A 61 13.27 16.16 30.29
C ALA A 61 11.87 15.83 30.84
N LEU A 62 10.95 15.37 29.98
CA LEU A 62 9.61 14.96 30.38
C LEU A 62 9.64 13.75 31.33
N LYS A 63 10.49 12.76 31.06
CA LYS A 63 10.65 11.60 31.95
C LYS A 63 11.05 12.03 33.36
N LYS A 64 12.00 12.97 33.49
CA LYS A 64 12.43 13.50 34.79
C LYS A 64 11.26 14.17 35.53
N GLN A 65 10.48 15.02 34.85
CA GLN A 65 9.33 15.70 35.45
C GLN A 65 8.24 14.73 35.92
N VAL A 66 7.98 13.68 35.15
CA VAL A 66 7.00 12.64 35.53
C VAL A 66 7.50 11.86 36.75
N GLN A 67 8.78 11.47 36.77
CA GLN A 67 9.37 10.75 37.91
C GLN A 67 9.40 11.59 39.18
N SER A 68 9.67 12.90 39.08
CA SER A 68 9.63 13.81 40.23
C SER A 68 8.21 14.22 40.64
N GLY A 69 7.17 13.78 39.93
CA GLY A 69 5.78 14.15 40.19
C GLY A 69 5.46 15.62 39.92
N THR A 70 6.32 16.33 39.19
CA THR A 70 6.15 17.75 38.85
C THR A 70 5.52 17.97 37.49
N TYR A 71 5.21 16.90 36.76
CA TYR A 71 4.53 16.97 35.48
C TYR A 71 3.03 17.25 35.67
N GLU A 72 2.60 18.43 35.25
CA GLU A 72 1.20 18.85 35.31
C GLU A 72 0.52 18.65 33.95
N VAL A 73 -0.56 17.85 33.93
CA VAL A 73 -1.38 17.67 32.73
C VAL A 73 -2.36 18.84 32.61
N LYS A 74 -2.05 19.81 31.74
CA LYS A 74 -2.93 20.95 31.47
C LYS A 74 -3.99 20.58 30.42
N ALA A 75 -5.26 20.61 30.81
CA ALA A 75 -6.38 20.28 29.92
C ALA A 75 -6.42 21.17 28.65
N GLN A 76 -6.01 22.44 28.77
CA GLN A 76 -5.91 23.36 27.62
C GLN A 76 -4.88 22.90 26.58
N ASP A 77 -3.73 22.39 27.03
CA ASP A 77 -2.68 21.90 26.14
C ASP A 77 -3.12 20.63 25.41
N VAL A 78 -3.87 19.76 26.09
CA VAL A 78 -4.47 18.56 25.48
C VAL A 78 -5.47 18.95 24.40
N ALA A 79 -6.41 19.84 24.71
CA ALA A 79 -7.40 20.32 23.75
C ALA A 79 -6.72 21.00 22.53
N LYS A 80 -5.70 21.83 22.79
CA LYS A 80 -4.90 22.45 21.73
C LYS A 80 -4.18 21.41 20.86
N GLY A 81 -3.64 20.34 21.45
CA GLY A 81 -3.02 19.23 20.72
C GLY A 81 -3.99 18.55 19.76
N ILE A 82 -5.20 18.25 20.23
CA ILE A 82 -6.26 17.63 19.41
C ILE A 82 -6.67 18.56 18.26
N VAL A 83 -6.97 19.83 18.57
CA VAL A 83 -7.38 20.81 17.56
C VAL A 83 -6.27 21.02 16.52
N ASN A 84 -5.02 21.20 16.95
CA ASN A 84 -3.91 21.38 16.01
C ASN A 84 -3.71 20.18 15.09
N PHE A 85 -3.87 18.96 15.61
CA PHE A 85 -3.68 17.74 14.81
C PHE A 85 -4.79 17.55 13.75
N TYR A 86 -6.05 17.83 14.11
CA TYR A 86 -7.18 17.54 13.21
C TYR A 86 -7.65 18.75 12.38
N SER A 87 -7.46 19.97 12.87
CA SER A 87 -8.07 21.18 12.28
C SER A 87 -7.10 22.06 11.52
N LYS A 88 -5.79 21.86 11.71
CA LYS A 88 -4.76 22.71 11.11
C LYS A 88 -4.08 21.93 9.97
N ASN A 89 -4.73 21.95 8.80
CA ASN A 89 -4.12 21.59 7.51
C ASN A 89 -3.46 22.83 6.91
#